data_AF-A0A7J4IZF2-F1
#
_entry.id   AF-A0A7J4IZF2-F1
#
_cell.length_a   1.000
_cell.length_b   1.000
_cell.length_c   1.000
_cell.angle_alpha   90.00
_cell.angle_beta   90.00
_cell.angle_gamma   90.00
#
_symmetry.space_group_name_H-M   'P 1'
#
loop_
_entity.id
_entity.type
_entity.pdbx_description
1 polymer ?
#
loop_
_entity_poly.entity_id
_entity_poly.type
_entity_poly.pdbx_seq_one_letter_code
_entity_poly.pdbx_strand_id
1 'polypeptide(L)' 'METTTIQVEKSTVAILEKVKRKYGVKSYDKAIRKMACKEVDIPKDMFGAHPELTSFKRDEDDFHDL' A
#
# COMPACT_ATOMS: atom_id res chain seq x y z
N MET A 1 -0.12 -15.21 -4.35
CA MET A 1 0.65 -13.95 -4.41
C MET A 1 1.29 -13.89 -5.78
N GLU A 2 0.87 -12.94 -6.62
CA GLU A 2 1.55 -12.70 -7.88
C GLU A 2 2.93 -12.08 -7.60
N THR A 3 3.94 -12.54 -8.33
CA THR A 3 5.32 -12.09 -8.14
C THR A 3 5.80 -11.38 -9.39
N THR A 4 6.28 -10.16 -9.21
CA THR A 4 6.88 -9.35 -10.27
C THR A 4 8.38 -9.23 -10.03
N THR A 5 9.18 -9.41 -11.09
CA THR A 5 10.63 -9.21 -11.02
C THR A 5 10.97 -7.77 -11.36
N ILE A 6 11.70 -7.10 -10.47
CA ILE A 6 12.28 -5.79 -10.72
C ILE A 6 13.79 -5.94 -10.86
N GLN A 7 14.38 -5.27 -11.85
CA GLN A 7 15.83 -5.19 -11.99
C GLN A 7 16.33 -3.98 -11.20
N VAL A 8 17.33 -4.19 -10.37
CA VAL A 8 17.97 -3.15 -9.55
C VAL A 8 19.48 -3.37 -9.54
N GLU A 9 20.22 -2.31 -9.25
CA GLU A 9 21.67 -2.42 -9.07
C GLU A 9 22.04 -3.24 -7.84
N LYS A 10 23.23 -3.85 -7.86
CA LYS A 10 23.78 -4.60 -6.70
C LYS A 10 23.96 -3.71 -5.47
N SER A 11 24.33 -2.45 -5.67
CA SER A 11 24.43 -1.40 -4.66
C SER A 11 23.10 -1.22 -3.90
N THR A 12 22.00 -1.16 -4.65
CA THR A 12 20.63 -1.01 -4.12
C THR A 12 20.22 -2.20 -3.26
N VAL A 13 20.58 -3.43 -3.65
CA VAL A 13 20.31 -4.63 -2.82
C VAL A 13 20.99 -4.52 -1.45
N ALA A 14 22.22 -4.03 -1.38
CA ALA A 14 22.92 -3.85 -0.11
C ALA A 14 22.24 -2.80 0.80
N ILE A 15 21.67 -1.75 0.21
CA ILE A 15 20.88 -0.75 0.94
C ILE A 15 19.58 -1.39 1.45
N LEU A 16 18.87 -2.14 0.60
CA LEU A 16 17.65 -2.85 0.96
C LEU A 16 17.86 -3.86 2.10
N GLU A 17 19.03 -4.52 2.14
CA GLU A 17 19.39 -5.43 3.25
C GLU A 17 19.52 -4.69 4.58
N LYS A 18 20.13 -3.49 4.59
CA LYS A 18 20.21 -2.64 5.79
C LYS A 18 18.83 -2.17 6.23
N VAL A 19 17.98 -1.79 5.29
CA VAL A 19 16.58 -1.38 5.53
C VAL A 19 15.78 -2.54 6.12
N LYS A 20 15.95 -3.74 5.58
CA LYS A 20 15.31 -4.98 6.06
C LYS A 20 15.64 -5.24 7.53
N ARG A 21 16.92 -5.10 7.91
CA ARG A 21 17.37 -5.20 9.32
C ARG A 21 16.78 -4.09 10.19
N LYS A 22 16.82 -2.83 9.72
CA LYS A 22 16.28 -1.68 10.46
C LYS A 22 14.79 -1.84 10.79
N TYR A 23 14.00 -2.40 9.87
CA TYR A 23 12.57 -2.62 10.08
C TYR A 23 12.19 -4.00 10.66
N GLY A 24 13.17 -4.88 10.89
CA GLY A 24 12.96 -6.23 11.41
C GLY A 24 12.09 -7.12 10.51
N VAL A 25 12.11 -6.90 9.19
CA VAL A 25 11.28 -7.65 8.23
C VAL A 25 12.09 -8.72 7.52
N LYS A 26 11.42 -9.77 7.03
CA LYS A 26 12.10 -10.91 6.37
C LYS A 26 12.17 -10.80 4.84
N SER A 27 11.39 -9.91 4.22
CA SER A 27 11.26 -9.78 2.77
C SER A 27 11.57 -8.35 2.31
N TYR A 28 12.16 -8.22 1.12
CA TYR A 28 12.38 -6.94 0.46
C TYR A 28 11.06 -6.23 0.13
N ASP A 29 10.03 -6.96 -0.29
CA ASP A 29 8.70 -6.38 -0.55
C ASP A 29 8.13 -5.71 0.71
N LYS A 30 8.23 -6.35 1.88
CA LYS A 30 7.80 -5.76 3.15
C LYS A 30 8.63 -4.54 3.54
N ALA A 31 9.92 -4.53 3.24
CA ALA A 31 10.80 -3.39 3.49
C ALA A 31 10.44 -2.20 2.59
N ILE A 32 10.21 -2.46 1.29
CA ILE A 32 9.82 -1.47 0.29
C ILE A 32 8.47 -0.87 0.64
N ARG A 33 7.45 -1.70 0.92
CA ARG A 33 6.11 -1.23 1.33
C ARG A 33 6.15 -0.37 2.58
N LYS A 34 6.88 -0.78 3.63
CA LYS A 34 7.02 0.03 4.84
C LYS A 34 7.70 1.38 4.58
N MET A 35 8.71 1.41 3.71
CA MET A 35 9.37 2.65 3.32
C MET A 35 8.42 3.55 2.53
N ALA A 36 7.72 3.00 1.54
CA ALA A 36 6.78 3.74 0.70
C ALA A 36 5.60 4.31 1.51
N CYS A 37 5.02 3.54 2.43
CA CYS A 37 3.96 4.03 3.33
C CYS A 37 4.45 5.20 4.20
N LYS A 38 5.74 5.19 4.60
CA LYS A 38 6.30 6.25 5.45
C LYS A 38 6.60 7.53 4.67
N GLU A 39 7.05 7.43 3.43
CA GLU A 39 7.44 8.60 2.62
C GLU A 39 6.26 9.24 1.88
N VAL A 40 5.31 8.44 1.42
CA VAL A 40 4.26 8.88 0.47
C VAL A 40 2.87 8.88 1.11
N ASP A 41 2.79 8.63 2.43
CA ASP A 41 1.53 8.47 3.19
C ASP A 41 0.54 7.51 2.49
N ILE A 42 1.09 6.50 1.82
CA ILE A 42 0.29 5.52 1.09
C ILE A 42 -0.45 4.68 2.14
N PRO A 43 -1.80 4.63 2.10
CA PRO A 43 -2.56 3.79 2.99
C PRO A 43 -2.08 2.34 2.87
N LYS A 44 -2.01 1.63 4.00
CA LYS A 44 -1.55 0.24 4.10
C LYS A 44 -2.25 -0.71 3.11
N ASP A 45 -3.42 -0.31 2.63
CA ASP A 45 -4.19 -1.00 1.62
C ASP A 45 -4.31 -0.12 0.37
N MET A 46 -3.75 -0.59 -0.75
CA MET A 46 -4.01 -0.03 -2.07
C MET A 46 -5.29 -0.64 -2.69
N PHE A 47 -5.99 -1.51 -1.95
CA PHE A 47 -7.29 -2.04 -2.35
C PHE A 47 -8.42 -1.16 -1.80
N GLY A 48 -9.01 -0.34 -2.65
CA GLY A 48 -10.31 0.31 -2.38
C GLY A 48 -10.31 1.73 -1.82
N ALA A 49 -9.16 2.38 -1.60
CA ALA A 49 -9.14 3.79 -1.19
C ALA A 49 -8.95 4.71 -2.41
N HIS A 50 -10.03 4.97 -3.15
CA HIS A 50 -10.09 6.20 -3.92
C HIS A 50 -10.29 7.34 -2.90
N PRO A 51 -9.31 8.24 -2.68
CA PRO A 51 -9.41 9.28 -1.65
C PRO A 51 -10.57 10.27 -1.87
N GLU A 52 -11.16 10.29 -3.07
CA GLU A 52 -12.30 11.14 -3.41
C GLU A 52 -13.67 10.46 -3.27
N LEU A 53 -13.74 9.15 -2.96
CA LEU A 53 -15.02 8.50 -2.77
C LEU A 53 -15.53 8.79 -1.35
N THR A 54 -16.52 9.67 -1.27
CA THR A 54 -17.30 9.88 -0.06
C THR A 54 -17.88 8.56 0.43
N SER A 55 -17.97 8.36 1.75
CA SER A 55 -18.65 7.22 2.35
C SER A 55 -20.01 7.00 1.69
N PHE A 56 -20.31 5.77 1.29
CA PHE A 56 -21.62 5.43 0.75
C PHE A 56 -22.70 5.86 1.75
N LYS A 57 -23.43 6.92 1.43
CA LYS A 57 -24.71 7.22 2.07
C LYS A 57 -25.73 6.40 1.31
N ARG A 58 -26.42 5.53 2.02
CA ARG A 58 -27.66 4.95 1.53
C ARG A 58 -28.60 6.13 1.30
N ASP A 59 -28.98 6.37 0.05
CA ASP A 59 -30.11 7.26 -0.22
C ASP A 59 -31.28 6.70 0.59
N GLU A 60 -31.81 7.51 1.50
CA GLU A 60 -33.11 7.21 2.10
C GLU A 60 -34.06 7.17 0.91
N ASP A 61 -34.52 5.96 0.59
CA ASP A 61 -35.54 5.73 -0.41
C ASP A 61 -36.61 6.81 -0.21
N ASP A 62 -36.74 7.74 -1.17
CA ASP A 62 -37.95 8.54 -1.27
C ASP A 62 -39.06 7.49 -1.34
N PHE A 63 -39.76 7.32 -0.21
CA PHE A 63 -40.97 6.54 -0.14
C PHE A 63 -41.87 7.12 -1.21
N HIS A 64 -41.91 6.48 -2.38
CA HIS A 64 -42.92 6.75 -3.37
C HIS A 64 -44.22 6.29 -2.75
N ASP A 65 -44.94 7.26 -2.17
CA ASP A 65 -46.31 7.06 -1.73
C ASP A 65 -47.11 6.48 -2.91
N LEU A 66 -47.80 5.39 -2.58
CA LEU A 66 -48.56 4.48 -3.44
C LEU A 66 -49.62 5.19 -4.30
#